data_AF-A0A521LBX8-F1
#
_entry.id   AF-A0A521LBX8-F1
#
_cell.length_a   1.000
_cell.length_b   1.000
_cell.length_c   1.000
_cell.angle_alpha   90.00
_cell.angle_beta   90.00
_cell.angle_gamma   90.00
#
_symmetry.space_group_name_H-M   'P 1'
#
loop_
_entity.id
_entity.type
_entity.pdbx_description
1 polymer ?
#
loop_
_entity_poly.entity_id
_entity_poly.type
_entity_poly.pdbx_seq_one_letter_code
_entity_poly.pdbx_strand_id
1 'polypeptide(L)'
;MGTSHRAEIGWSAAAPHAQCLPTRYIPVQGRGIAVDPGDINDISAALNRIAGQVKGVGQMVEDQRYCIDILHQVHAVKAALSKVETQILKSHAACCVEQAIASGDAEQQRAKFNELVEIFAKAKL
;
A
#
# COMPACT_ATOMS: atom_id res chain seq x y z
N MET A 1 20.17 23.26 -34.80
CA MET A 1 18.74 22.89 -34.77
C MET A 1 18.65 21.50 -34.17
N GLY A 2 18.48 21.40 -32.84
CA GLY A 2 18.40 20.12 -32.13
C GLY A 2 16.94 19.72 -31.98
N THR A 3 16.52 18.62 -32.60
CA THR A 3 15.19 18.04 -32.46
C THR A 3 15.12 17.27 -31.14
N SER A 4 14.50 17.87 -30.13
CA SER A 4 14.12 17.18 -28.89
C SER A 4 13.06 16.13 -29.22
N HIS A 5 13.46 14.86 -29.21
CA HIS A 5 12.54 13.72 -29.25
C HIS A 5 11.85 13.62 -27.89
N ARG A 6 10.61 14.09 -27.81
CA ARG A 6 9.70 13.77 -26.71
C ARG A 6 9.30 12.30 -26.85
N ALA A 7 9.87 11.43 -26.03
CA ALA A 7 9.43 10.05 -25.92
C ALA A 7 8.01 10.03 -25.33
N GLU A 8 7.04 9.59 -26.12
CA GLU A 8 5.68 9.33 -25.66
C GLU A 8 5.70 8.06 -24.81
N ILE A 9 5.75 8.24 -23.49
CA ILE A 9 5.40 7.20 -22.54
C ILE A 9 3.92 6.87 -22.74
N GLY A 10 3.67 5.82 -23.53
CA GLY A 10 2.34 5.29 -23.81
C GLY A 10 1.66 4.78 -22.56
N TRP A 11 0.99 5.66 -21.83
CA TRP A 11 -0.05 5.29 -20.88
C TRP A 11 -1.40 5.39 -21.61
N SER A 12 -1.95 4.23 -21.99
CA SER A 12 -3.29 4.14 -22.59
C SER A 12 -4.33 4.68 -21.62
N ALA A 13 -5.17 5.62 -22.08
CA ALA A 13 -6.18 6.36 -21.31
C ALA A 13 -7.37 5.54 -20.79
N ALA A 14 -7.29 4.20 -20.81
CA ALA A 14 -8.35 3.31 -20.34
C ALA A 14 -7.79 2.40 -19.24
N ALA A 15 -7.55 2.99 -18.09
CA ALA A 15 -7.02 2.30 -16.95
C ALA A 15 -8.15 2.12 -15.90
N PRO A 16 -8.36 0.91 -15.33
CA PRO A 16 -9.55 0.55 -14.56
C PRO A 16 -9.73 1.29 -13.21
N HIS A 17 -8.88 2.27 -12.90
CA HIS A 17 -8.84 3.06 -11.66
C HIS A 17 -9.60 4.40 -11.75
N ALA A 18 -10.59 4.50 -12.64
CA ALA A 18 -11.47 5.68 -12.77
C ALA A 18 -12.33 6.00 -11.52
N GLN A 19 -12.10 5.33 -10.38
CA GLN A 19 -12.91 5.42 -9.16
C GLN A 19 -12.14 5.86 -7.92
N CYS A 20 -10.96 6.47 -8.06
CA CYS A 20 -10.46 7.43 -7.07
C CYS A 20 -11.32 8.71 -7.11
N LEU A 21 -12.63 8.58 -6.87
CA LEU A 21 -13.56 9.69 -6.81
C LEU A 21 -13.39 10.41 -5.47
N PRO A 22 -13.12 11.72 -5.47
CA PRO A 22 -12.90 12.51 -4.25
C PRO A 22 -14.16 12.71 -3.39
N THR A 23 -15.30 12.14 -3.75
CA THR A 23 -16.62 12.56 -3.21
C THR A 23 -17.09 11.81 -1.97
N ARG A 24 -16.32 10.86 -1.43
CA ARG A 24 -16.72 10.13 -0.20
C ARG A 24 -15.74 10.14 0.96
N TYR A 25 -14.62 10.85 0.88
CA TYR A 25 -13.65 10.89 1.98
C TYR A 25 -13.25 12.32 2.33
N ILE A 26 -13.48 12.70 3.59
CA ILE A 26 -13.11 14.00 4.15
C ILE A 26 -11.57 14.06 4.20
N PRO A 27 -10.91 15.05 3.57
CA PRO A 27 -9.47 15.21 3.68
C PRO A 27 -9.12 15.58 5.13
N VAL A 28 -8.53 14.66 5.89
CA VAL A 28 -7.96 14.95 7.20
C VAL A 28 -6.55 15.49 7.04
N GLN A 29 -6.44 16.81 6.91
CA GLN A 29 -5.18 17.55 7.13
C GLN A 29 -3.99 17.08 6.27
N GLY A 30 -4.07 17.23 4.94
CA GLY A 30 -2.92 17.03 4.05
C GLY A 30 -2.42 15.58 3.86
N ARG A 31 -3.03 14.59 4.53
CA ARG A 31 -2.79 13.16 4.29
C ARG A 31 -3.66 12.66 3.14
N GLY A 32 -3.11 11.78 2.30
CA GLY A 32 -3.72 11.29 1.06
C GLY A 32 -5.07 10.58 1.23
N ILE A 33 -5.66 10.19 0.09
CA ILE A 33 -6.95 9.48 0.00
C ILE A 33 -6.88 8.14 0.75
N ALA A 34 -8.00 7.72 1.33
CA ALA A 34 -8.18 6.39 1.90
C ALA A 34 -7.88 5.28 0.86
N VAL A 35 -7.51 4.09 1.33
CA VAL A 35 -7.37 2.86 0.51
C VAL A 35 -8.48 2.79 -0.54
N ASP A 36 -8.11 2.50 -1.80
CA ASP A 36 -9.07 2.40 -2.91
C ASP A 36 -10.29 1.54 -2.51
N PRO A 37 -11.54 2.00 -2.74
CA PRO A 37 -12.72 1.25 -2.33
C PRO A 37 -12.82 -0.17 -2.89
N GLY A 38 -12.22 -0.43 -4.05
CA GLY A 38 -12.09 -1.77 -4.64
C GLY A 38 -11.14 -2.68 -3.85
N ASP A 39 -10.11 -2.11 -3.21
CA ASP A 39 -9.13 -2.82 -2.40
C ASP A 39 -9.58 -3.03 -0.93
N ILE A 40 -10.52 -2.21 -0.41
CA ILE A 40 -10.92 -2.22 1.01
C ILE A 40 -11.37 -3.61 1.48
N ASN A 41 -12.22 -4.29 0.71
CA ASN A 41 -12.77 -5.59 1.09
C ASN A 41 -11.69 -6.66 1.15
N ASP A 42 -10.78 -6.67 0.17
CA ASP A 42 -9.70 -7.66 0.08
C ASP A 42 -8.67 -7.47 1.19
N ILE A 43 -8.30 -6.21 1.47
CA ILE A 43 -7.38 -5.85 2.54
C ILE A 43 -8.00 -6.18 3.90
N SER A 44 -9.27 -5.83 4.13
CA SER A 44 -9.98 -6.15 5.37
C SER A 44 -10.06 -7.67 5.58
N ALA A 45 -10.41 -8.44 4.55
CA ALA A 45 -10.44 -9.89 4.61
C ALA A 45 -9.05 -10.51 4.85
N ALA A 46 -7.98 -9.92 4.32
CA ALA A 46 -6.61 -10.34 4.63
C ALA A 46 -6.23 -10.07 6.09
N LEU A 47 -6.55 -8.88 6.62
CA LEU A 47 -6.29 -8.51 8.00
C LEU A 47 -7.05 -9.42 8.98
N ASN A 48 -8.30 -9.76 8.70
CA ASN A 48 -9.08 -10.70 9.53
C ASN A 48 -8.44 -12.09 9.59
N ARG A 49 -7.90 -12.58 8.47
CA ARG A 49 -7.16 -13.86 8.43
C ARG A 49 -5.87 -13.77 9.26
N ILE A 50 -5.12 -12.67 9.13
CA ILE A 50 -3.90 -12.42 9.91
C ILE A 50 -4.21 -12.39 11.41
N ALA A 51 -5.29 -11.73 11.82
CA ALA A 51 -5.72 -11.72 13.22
C ALA A 51 -5.98 -13.13 13.76
N GLY A 52 -6.62 -13.99 12.96
CA GLY A 52 -6.80 -15.41 13.28
C GLY A 52 -5.48 -16.17 13.42
N GLN A 53 -4.51 -15.91 12.54
CA GLN A 53 -3.17 -16.50 12.62
C GLN A 53 -2.42 -16.06 13.88
N VAL A 54 -2.45 -14.77 14.23
CA VAL A 54 -1.82 -14.24 15.45
C VAL A 54 -2.45 -14.87 16.69
N LYS A 55 -3.77 -14.99 16.74
CA LYS A 55 -4.46 -15.71 17.83
C LYS A 55 -4.01 -17.17 17.91
N GLY A 56 -3.89 -17.83 16.76
CA GLY A 56 -3.37 -19.21 16.68
C GLY A 56 -1.96 -19.33 17.23
N VAL A 57 -1.05 -18.42 16.88
CA VAL A 57 0.32 -18.37 17.43
C VAL A 57 0.29 -18.22 18.95
N GLY A 58 -0.58 -17.37 19.50
CA GLY A 58 -0.77 -17.23 20.94
C GLY A 58 -1.15 -18.56 21.61
N GLN A 59 -2.12 -19.29 21.03
CA GLN A 59 -2.51 -20.61 21.54
C GLN A 59 -1.35 -21.62 21.48
N MET A 60 -0.55 -21.61 20.40
CA MET A 60 0.60 -22.51 20.29
C MET A 60 1.63 -22.29 21.42
N VAL A 61 1.77 -21.05 21.90
CA VAL A 61 2.64 -20.72 23.03
C VAL A 61 2.07 -21.25 24.34
N GLU A 62 0.78 -21.03 24.58
CA GLU A 62 0.07 -21.56 25.77
C GLU A 62 0.12 -23.09 25.84
N ASP A 63 -0.01 -23.73 24.68
CA ASP A 63 0.06 -25.19 24.51
C ASP A 63 1.50 -25.74 24.57
N GLN A 64 2.51 -24.89 24.78
CA GLN A 64 3.94 -25.24 24.84
C GLN A 64 4.41 -26.04 23.62
N ARG A 65 3.95 -25.66 22.43
CA ARG A 65 4.35 -26.32 21.17
C ARG A 65 5.83 -26.10 20.86
N TYR A 66 6.35 -26.97 19.98
CA TYR A 66 7.73 -26.90 19.54
C TYR A 66 8.07 -25.53 18.93
N CYS A 67 9.16 -24.92 19.42
CA CYS A 67 9.51 -23.54 19.10
C CYS A 67 9.65 -23.28 17.58
N ILE A 68 10.14 -24.26 16.82
CA ILE A 68 10.30 -24.11 15.36
C ILE A 68 8.95 -24.02 14.65
N ASP A 69 7.93 -24.74 15.12
CA ASP A 69 6.57 -24.64 14.56
C ASP A 69 5.99 -23.25 14.79
N ILE A 70 6.19 -22.71 16.00
CA ILE A 70 5.75 -21.36 16.36
C ILE A 70 6.45 -20.33 15.45
N LEU A 71 7.77 -20.45 15.28
CA LEU A 71 8.54 -19.56 14.40
C LEU A 71 8.08 -19.64 12.94
N HIS A 72 7.76 -20.82 12.43
CA HIS A 72 7.18 -20.97 11.09
C HIS A 72 5.85 -20.22 10.96
N GLN A 73 4.96 -20.29 11.96
CA GLN A 73 3.70 -19.54 11.94
C GLN A 73 3.92 -18.03 12.07
N VAL A 74 4.88 -17.59 12.88
CA VAL A 74 5.26 -16.17 12.95
C VAL A 74 5.77 -15.68 11.59
N HIS A 75 6.59 -16.47 10.89
CA HIS A 75 7.03 -16.12 9.53
C HIS A 75 5.86 -16.04 8.54
N ALA A 76 4.88 -16.94 8.64
CA ALA A 76 3.67 -16.89 7.82
C ALA A 76 2.86 -15.60 8.07
N VAL A 77 2.71 -15.19 9.34
CA VAL A 77 2.06 -13.93 9.72
C VAL A 77 2.81 -12.73 9.14
N LYS A 78 4.14 -12.69 9.28
CA LYS A 78 4.97 -11.60 8.72
C LYS A 78 4.81 -11.51 7.20
N ALA A 79 4.87 -12.63 6.48
CA ALA A 79 4.70 -12.66 5.03
C ALA A 79 3.30 -12.16 4.59
N ALA A 80 2.26 -12.51 5.33
CA ALA A 80 0.91 -12.04 5.07
C ALA A 80 0.78 -10.51 5.32
N LEU A 81 1.39 -9.98 6.37
CA LEU A 81 1.45 -8.54 6.63
C LEU A 81 2.20 -7.79 5.52
N SER A 82 3.36 -8.27 5.07
CA SER A 82 4.10 -7.67 3.96
C SER A 82 3.30 -7.63 2.66
N LYS A 83 2.43 -8.64 2.44
CA LYS A 83 1.53 -8.64 1.28
C LYS A 83 0.47 -7.54 1.38
N VAL A 84 -0.13 -7.34 2.56
CA VAL A 84 -1.09 -6.27 2.81
C VAL A 84 -0.44 -4.90 2.65
N GLU A 85 0.75 -4.71 3.23
CA GLU A 85 1.54 -3.48 3.08
C GLU A 85 1.80 -3.16 1.60
N THR A 86 2.23 -4.15 0.82
CA THR A 86 2.45 -4.00 -0.63
C THR A 86 1.17 -3.59 -1.36
N GLN A 87 0.01 -4.14 -0.99
CA GLN A 87 -1.26 -3.77 -1.63
C GLN A 87 -1.66 -2.33 -1.31
N ILE A 88 -1.53 -1.90 -0.06
CA ILE A 88 -1.79 -0.52 0.36
C ILE A 88 -0.85 0.45 -0.38
N LEU A 89 0.43 0.09 -0.50
CA LEU A 89 1.41 0.91 -1.19
C LEU A 89 1.09 1.09 -2.68
N LYS A 90 0.67 0.01 -3.35
CA LYS A 90 0.21 0.06 -4.75
C LYS A 90 -1.01 0.97 -4.91
N SER A 91 -1.97 0.86 -3.99
CA SER A 91 -3.16 1.72 -3.95
C SER A 91 -2.79 3.20 -3.79
N HIS A 92 -1.84 3.51 -2.90
CA HIS A 92 -1.33 4.87 -2.73
C HIS A 92 -0.62 5.41 -3.99
N ALA A 93 0.23 4.58 -4.62
CA ALA A 93 0.94 4.97 -5.84
C ALA A 93 -0.04 5.23 -7.02
N ALA A 94 -1.04 4.37 -7.20
CA ALA A 94 -2.03 4.51 -8.26
C ALA A 94 -3.00 5.68 -8.06
N CYS A 95 -3.12 6.21 -6.83
CA CYS A 95 -4.07 7.28 -6.55
C CYS A 95 -3.37 8.61 -6.21
N CYS A 96 -2.62 8.65 -5.11
CA CYS A 96 -2.05 9.89 -4.59
C CYS A 96 -0.83 10.36 -5.42
N VAL A 97 0.03 9.42 -5.82
CA VAL A 97 1.22 9.75 -6.62
C VAL A 97 0.82 10.09 -8.05
N GLU A 98 -0.09 9.33 -8.65
CA GLU A 98 -0.62 9.63 -9.98
C GLU A 98 -1.26 11.03 -10.04
N GLN A 99 -2.07 11.39 -9.03
CA GLN A 99 -2.66 12.74 -8.93
C GLN A 99 -1.61 13.84 -8.78
N ALA A 100 -0.57 13.63 -7.97
CA ALA A 100 0.52 14.60 -7.82
C ALA A 100 1.34 14.76 -9.11
N ILE A 101 1.54 13.67 -9.87
CA ILE A 101 2.18 13.76 -11.19
C ILE A 101 1.30 14.54 -12.16
N ALA A 102 0.00 14.20 -12.23
CA ALA A 102 -0.97 14.83 -13.11
C ALA A 102 -1.19 16.33 -12.81
N SER A 103 -1.00 16.77 -11.56
CA SER A 103 -1.14 18.18 -11.19
C SER A 103 -0.04 19.08 -11.77
N GLY A 104 1.12 18.51 -12.14
CA GLY A 104 2.28 19.27 -12.62
C GLY A 104 2.96 20.14 -11.55
N ASP A 105 2.49 20.09 -10.30
CA ASP A 105 3.04 20.86 -9.19
C ASP A 105 4.25 20.15 -8.57
N ALA A 106 5.43 20.74 -8.76
CA ALA A 106 6.69 20.17 -8.30
C ALA A 106 6.79 20.06 -6.77
N GLU A 107 6.09 20.89 -5.98
CA GLU A 107 6.05 20.75 -4.52
C GLU A 107 5.19 19.54 -4.12
N GLN A 108 4.01 19.38 -4.72
CA GLN A 108 3.14 18.23 -4.46
C GLN A 108 3.80 16.91 -4.86
N GLN A 109 4.48 16.88 -6.01
CA GLN A 109 5.24 15.70 -6.45
C GLN A 109 6.34 15.33 -5.46
N ARG A 110 7.15 16.31 -5.02
CA ARG A 110 8.21 16.08 -4.03
C ARG A 110 7.64 15.62 -2.69
N ALA A 111 6.54 16.20 -2.24
CA ALA A 111 5.88 15.81 -1.00
C ALA A 111 5.44 14.34 -1.03
N LYS A 112 4.71 13.92 -2.09
CA LYS A 112 4.24 12.53 -2.23
C LYS A 112 5.36 11.52 -2.44
N PHE A 113 6.42 11.91 -3.14
CA PHE A 113 7.59 11.06 -3.26
C PHE A 113 8.32 10.88 -1.92
N ASN A 114 8.46 11.94 -1.12
CA ASN A 114 9.10 11.86 0.19
C ASN A 114 8.29 11.00 1.17
N GLU A 115 6.95 11.06 1.15
CA GLU A 115 6.08 10.17 1.92
C GLU A 115 6.42 8.68 1.67
N LEU A 116 6.62 8.29 0.41
CA LEU A 116 7.02 6.93 0.05
C LEU A 116 8.42 6.56 0.57
N VAL A 117 9.39 7.46 0.40
CA VAL A 117 10.77 7.25 0.88
C VAL A 117 10.81 7.02 2.38
N GLU A 118 10.01 7.77 3.14
CA GLU A 118 9.92 7.63 4.61
C GLU A 118 9.39 6.25 5.05
N ILE A 119 8.42 5.68 4.31
CA ILE A 119 7.90 4.35 4.60
C ILE A 119 8.98 3.28 4.31
N PHE A 120 9.64 3.35 3.15
CA PHE A 120 10.70 2.40 2.81
C PHE A 120 11.92 2.49 3.73
N ALA A 121 12.24 3.68 4.25
CA ALA A 121 13.30 3.84 5.24
C ALA A 121 12.99 3.09 6.55
N LYS A 122 11.71 3.00 6.94
CA LYS A 122 11.25 2.28 8.14
C LYS A 122 11.16 0.77 7.95
N ALA A 123 10.94 0.29 6.72
CA ALA A 123 10.81 -1.13 6.39
C ALA A 123 12.13 -1.94 6.47
N LYS A 124 13.25 -1.29 6.85
CA LYS A 124 14.60 -1.87 6.82
C LYS A 124 15.10 -2.38 8.19
N LEU A 125 14.21 -2.63 9.15
CA LEU A 125 14.50 -3.18 10.49
C LEU A 125 13.75 -4.51 10.72
#